data_AF-A0A151EGB4-F1
#
_entry.id   AF-A0A151EGB4-F1
#
_cell.length_a   1.000
_cell.length_b   1.000
_cell.length_c   1.000
_cell.angle_alpha   90.00
_cell.angle_beta   90.00
_cell.angle_gamma   90.00
#
_symmetry.space_group_name_H-M   'P 1'
#
loop_
_entity.id
_entity.type
_entity.pdbx_description
1 polymer ?
#
loop_
_entity_poly.entity_id
_entity_poly.type
_entity_poly.pdbx_seq_one_letter_code
_entity_poly.pdbx_strand_id
1 'polypeptide(L)'
;MPDALRHCQAIMKFGAAEEVDFHAEKQLKSSFYEYKQAKRVPLASSKYLVNEEEYDSLLQAFAEVKELETGGIRFFKPNMKENWDYNTPTSMILLMGDGMGIVERFDYDSFSLEKWSKGQEVQKELVMLRAFPTRFYVPMSIKTKSKDPLAGPPRLYIPRLLTLEEFWQDIRANGLVPFEIRVCAYTRSARFSYDIDLVNNRMLKDFRGGQVPPKNKAVRTAMDYMNFDMILASTDMKELVKKVFISLFEVKEATAFDISHTMGITDTMARNGLDAVVSRELADKTGKPPRETYKIDPKLLEVAASEFL
;
A
#
# COMPACT_ATOMS: atom_id res chain seq x y z
N MET A 1 9.80 -22.45 -0.14
CA MET A 1 9.60 -21.16 -0.85
C MET A 1 10.78 -20.74 -1.75
N PRO A 2 11.34 -21.60 -2.62
CA PRO A 2 12.12 -21.14 -3.78
C PRO A 2 11.24 -20.50 -4.89
N ASP A 3 9.92 -20.67 -4.83
CA ASP A 3 9.02 -20.32 -5.94
C ASP A 3 8.74 -18.83 -6.11
N ALA A 4 8.66 -18.04 -5.03
CA ALA A 4 8.33 -16.61 -5.13
C ALA A 4 9.34 -15.81 -5.97
N LEU A 5 10.64 -16.05 -5.79
CA LEU A 5 11.67 -15.41 -6.61
C LEU A 5 11.56 -15.82 -8.08
N ARG A 6 11.21 -17.09 -8.36
CA ARG A 6 10.99 -17.58 -9.72
C ARG A 6 9.82 -16.85 -10.38
N HIS A 7 8.73 -16.63 -9.66
CA HIS A 7 7.60 -15.85 -10.17
C HIS A 7 7.97 -14.38 -10.39
N CYS A 8 8.71 -13.76 -9.46
CA CYS A 8 9.27 -12.41 -9.67
C CYS A 8 10.11 -12.32 -10.95
N GLN A 9 10.98 -13.31 -11.19
CA GLN A 9 11.80 -13.37 -12.41
C GLN A 9 10.96 -13.59 -13.67
N ALA A 10 9.85 -14.33 -13.58
CA ALA A 10 8.93 -14.51 -14.69
C ALA A 10 8.20 -13.19 -15.02
N ILE A 11 7.72 -12.46 -14.02
CA ILE A 11 7.07 -11.15 -14.21
C ILE A 11 8.03 -10.13 -14.82
N MET A 12 9.27 -10.07 -14.34
CA MET A 12 10.29 -9.15 -14.86
C MET A 12 10.49 -9.29 -16.37
N LYS A 13 10.34 -10.51 -16.92
CA LYS A 13 10.50 -10.80 -18.35
C LYS A 13 9.38 -10.22 -19.23
N PHE A 14 8.31 -9.68 -18.64
CA PHE A 14 7.33 -8.92 -19.42
C PHE A 14 7.82 -7.51 -19.78
N GLY A 15 8.85 -7.00 -19.09
CA GLY A 15 9.45 -5.71 -19.41
C GLY A 15 10.20 -5.73 -20.75
N ALA A 16 10.56 -4.55 -21.25
CA ALA A 16 11.28 -4.40 -22.50
C ALA A 16 12.59 -5.23 -22.51
N ALA A 17 12.82 -5.99 -23.59
CA ALA A 17 13.92 -6.96 -23.66
C ALA A 17 15.29 -6.33 -23.46
N GLU A 18 15.46 -5.07 -23.88
CA GLU A 18 16.67 -4.28 -23.70
C GLU A 18 16.93 -3.87 -22.23
N GLU A 19 15.91 -3.85 -21.38
CA GLU A 19 16.02 -3.52 -19.95
C GLU A 19 16.18 -4.76 -19.06
N VAL A 20 15.90 -5.96 -19.59
CA VAL A 20 16.00 -7.23 -18.88
C VAL A 20 17.33 -7.92 -19.22
N ASP A 21 18.39 -7.50 -18.55
CA ASP A 21 19.73 -8.09 -18.67
C ASP A 21 20.20 -8.78 -17.37
N PHE A 22 21.42 -9.35 -17.39
CA PHE A 22 22.02 -9.98 -16.21
C PHE A 22 22.17 -9.00 -15.02
N HIS A 23 22.35 -7.70 -15.28
CA HIS A 23 22.41 -6.71 -14.22
C HIS A 23 21.04 -6.55 -13.55
N ALA A 24 19.98 -6.39 -14.34
CA ALA A 24 18.61 -6.31 -13.85
C ALA A 24 18.24 -7.54 -13.01
N GLU A 25 18.55 -8.75 -13.49
CA GLU A 25 18.33 -9.99 -12.74
C GLU A 25 19.05 -10.00 -11.38
N LYS A 26 20.31 -9.54 -11.34
CA LYS A 26 21.08 -9.47 -10.10
C LYS A 26 20.49 -8.43 -9.13
N GLN A 27 20.04 -7.29 -9.65
CA GLN A 27 19.39 -6.25 -8.85
C GLN A 27 18.05 -6.75 -8.28
N LEU A 28 17.21 -7.39 -9.10
CA LEU A 28 15.96 -8.00 -8.65
C LEU A 28 16.21 -8.97 -7.50
N LYS A 29 17.19 -9.89 -7.64
CA LYS A 29 17.55 -10.84 -6.58
C LYS A 29 17.96 -10.11 -5.30
N SER A 30 18.82 -9.09 -5.42
CA SER A 30 19.25 -8.29 -4.26
C SER A 30 18.07 -7.64 -3.56
N SER A 31 17.22 -6.92 -4.30
CA SER A 31 16.03 -6.24 -3.76
C SER A 31 15.03 -7.22 -3.15
N PHE A 32 14.85 -8.40 -3.74
CA PHE A 32 14.00 -9.46 -3.19
C PHE A 32 14.50 -9.94 -1.82
N TYR A 33 15.80 -10.21 -1.68
CA TYR A 33 16.35 -10.67 -0.41
C TYR A 33 16.39 -9.57 0.65
N GLU A 34 16.66 -8.32 0.24
CA GLU A 34 16.54 -7.15 1.13
C GLU A 34 15.12 -7.00 1.66
N TYR A 35 14.11 -7.09 0.78
CA TYR A 35 12.71 -7.06 1.17
C TYR A 35 12.38 -8.17 2.18
N LYS A 36 12.85 -9.40 1.94
CA LYS A 36 12.59 -10.56 2.81
C LYS A 36 13.22 -10.42 4.20
N GLN A 37 14.33 -9.70 4.32
CA GLN A 37 15.00 -9.45 5.60
C GLN A 37 14.27 -8.42 6.47
N ALA A 38 13.43 -7.57 5.88
CA ALA A 38 12.65 -6.59 6.63
C ALA A 38 11.63 -7.27 7.55
N LYS A 39 11.74 -7.02 8.86
CA LYS A 39 10.77 -7.54 9.84
C LYS A 39 9.45 -6.78 9.71
N ARG A 40 8.37 -7.52 9.49
CA ARG A 40 7.01 -7.00 9.41
C ARG A 40 6.05 -7.87 10.19
N VAL A 41 5.03 -7.25 10.75
CA VAL A 41 4.02 -7.93 11.58
C VAL A 41 2.89 -8.42 10.68
N PRO A 42 2.67 -9.74 10.56
CA PRO A 42 1.54 -10.30 9.83
C PRO A 42 0.23 -10.13 10.61
N LEU A 43 -0.84 -9.83 9.89
CA LEU A 43 -2.21 -9.86 10.40
C LEU A 43 -2.99 -11.10 9.97
N ALA A 44 -2.79 -11.59 8.75
CA ALA A 44 -3.45 -12.80 8.25
C ALA A 44 -2.64 -13.39 7.10
N SER A 45 -2.77 -14.70 6.87
CA SER A 45 -2.31 -15.33 5.62
C SER A 45 -3.31 -15.05 4.49
N SER A 46 -2.85 -14.95 3.25
CA SER A 46 -3.71 -14.76 2.08
C SER A 46 -3.63 -15.95 1.11
N LYS A 47 -4.76 -16.24 0.44
CA LYS A 47 -4.82 -16.98 -0.83
C LYS A 47 -5.57 -16.17 -1.86
N TYR A 48 -5.40 -16.51 -3.12
CA TYR A 48 -5.91 -15.74 -4.23
C TYR A 48 -6.81 -16.60 -5.12
N LEU A 49 -7.85 -15.98 -5.65
CA LEU A 49 -8.72 -16.53 -6.69
C LEU A 49 -8.56 -15.61 -7.89
N VAL A 50 -8.17 -16.14 -9.04
CA VAL A 50 -8.00 -15.37 -10.28
C VAL A 50 -8.63 -16.15 -11.41
N ASN A 51 -9.60 -15.56 -12.10
CA ASN A 51 -10.36 -16.20 -13.19
C ASN A 51 -10.85 -17.61 -12.81
N GLU A 52 -11.51 -17.72 -11.67
CA GLU A 52 -12.06 -18.97 -11.11
C GLU A 52 -11.04 -20.02 -10.66
N GLU A 53 -9.73 -19.78 -10.81
CA GLU A 53 -8.66 -20.66 -10.35
C GLU A 53 -8.02 -20.18 -9.05
N GLU A 54 -7.70 -21.12 -8.15
CA GLU A 54 -7.05 -20.79 -6.87
C GLU A 54 -5.52 -20.78 -7.00
N TYR A 55 -4.90 -19.71 -6.49
CA TYR A 55 -3.46 -19.53 -6.46
C TYR A 55 -2.98 -19.33 -5.02
N ASP A 56 -1.91 -20.05 -4.65
CA ASP A 56 -1.24 -19.85 -3.37
C ASP A 56 -0.37 -18.57 -3.36
N SER A 57 -0.05 -18.02 -4.53
CA SER A 57 0.69 -16.77 -4.68
C SER A 57 0.12 -15.89 -5.78
N LEU A 58 -0.14 -14.62 -5.48
CA LEU A 58 -0.55 -13.65 -6.49
C LEU A 58 0.57 -13.38 -7.51
N LEU A 59 1.83 -13.54 -7.11
CA LEU A 59 2.97 -13.46 -8.03
C LEU A 59 2.91 -14.56 -9.10
N GLN A 60 2.47 -15.76 -8.71
CA GLN A 60 2.24 -16.84 -9.66
C GLN A 60 1.13 -16.45 -10.64
N ALA A 61 0.00 -15.97 -10.12
CA ALA A 61 -1.12 -15.56 -10.97
C ALA A 61 -0.72 -14.44 -11.94
N PHE A 62 0.01 -13.41 -11.50
CA PHE A 62 0.54 -12.36 -12.39
C PHE A 62 1.42 -12.92 -13.51
N ALA A 63 2.22 -13.94 -13.22
CA ALA A 63 3.12 -14.55 -14.19
C ALA A 63 2.37 -15.43 -15.22
N GLU A 64 1.30 -16.10 -14.81
CA GLU A 64 0.62 -17.15 -15.60
C GLU A 64 -0.63 -16.62 -16.33
N VAL A 65 -1.38 -15.70 -15.71
CA VAL A 65 -2.66 -15.22 -16.22
C VAL A 65 -2.48 -13.88 -16.96
N LYS A 66 -2.92 -13.86 -18.22
CA LYS A 66 -2.74 -12.70 -19.11
C LYS A 66 -3.67 -11.54 -18.78
N GLU A 67 -4.95 -11.83 -18.57
CA GLU A 67 -6.00 -10.84 -18.39
C GLU A 67 -6.80 -11.18 -17.13
N LEU A 68 -7.15 -10.17 -16.34
CA LEU A 68 -7.92 -10.32 -15.11
C LEU A 68 -9.40 -10.07 -15.43
N GLU A 69 -10.21 -11.11 -15.34
CA GLU A 69 -11.67 -11.04 -15.50
C GLU A 69 -12.36 -11.05 -14.13
N THR A 70 -11.93 -11.97 -13.26
CA THR A 70 -12.38 -12.05 -11.87
C THR A 70 -11.18 -12.21 -10.94
N GLY A 71 -11.27 -11.61 -9.76
CA GLY A 71 -10.18 -11.59 -8.79
C GLY A 71 -10.71 -11.70 -7.37
N GLY A 72 -9.92 -12.30 -6.50
CA GLY A 72 -10.29 -12.46 -5.10
C GLY A 72 -9.08 -12.65 -4.20
N ILE A 73 -9.17 -12.11 -2.99
CA ILE A 73 -8.21 -12.33 -1.91
C ILE A 73 -8.98 -12.87 -0.72
N ARG A 74 -8.62 -14.05 -0.25
CA ARG A 74 -9.16 -14.63 0.98
C ARG A 74 -8.11 -14.56 2.09
N PHE A 75 -8.53 -14.10 3.26
CA PHE A 75 -7.68 -13.98 4.45
C PHE A 75 -7.99 -15.09 5.45
N PHE A 76 -6.94 -15.72 5.97
CA PHE A 76 -7.03 -16.84 6.89
C PHE A 76 -6.08 -16.65 8.07
N LYS A 77 -6.32 -17.40 9.16
CA LYS A 77 -5.45 -17.44 10.34
C LYS A 77 -5.12 -16.02 10.86
N PRO A 78 -6.15 -15.25 11.20
CA PRO A 78 -5.99 -13.90 11.74
C PRO A 78 -5.09 -13.90 12.98
N ASN A 79 -4.26 -12.86 13.12
CA ASN A 79 -3.47 -12.65 14.30
C ASN A 79 -4.28 -11.84 15.32
N MET A 80 -4.90 -12.56 16.25
CA MET A 80 -5.80 -12.01 17.27
C MET A 80 -5.08 -11.28 18.41
N LYS A 81 -3.74 -11.32 18.43
CA LYS A 81 -2.91 -10.62 19.42
C LYS A 81 -2.59 -9.18 19.00
N GLU A 82 -2.75 -8.86 17.72
CA GLU A 82 -2.44 -7.54 17.17
C GLU A 82 -3.69 -6.66 17.12
N ASN A 83 -3.49 -5.34 17.18
CA ASN A 83 -4.56 -4.36 17.02
C ASN A 83 -4.87 -4.13 15.54
N TRP A 84 -6.16 -4.10 15.22
CA TRP A 84 -6.72 -3.89 13.89
C TRP A 84 -7.25 -2.46 13.69
N ASP A 85 -6.82 -1.48 14.49
CA ASP A 85 -7.47 -0.14 14.56
C ASP A 85 -7.49 0.67 13.24
N TYR A 86 -6.58 0.36 12.31
CA TYR A 86 -6.48 0.92 10.96
C TYR A 86 -6.60 -0.16 9.86
N ASN A 87 -6.83 -1.41 10.27
CA ASN A 87 -7.00 -2.54 9.38
C ASN A 87 -8.40 -3.12 9.59
N THR A 88 -9.25 -3.10 8.59
CA THR A 88 -10.61 -3.62 8.76
C THR A 88 -10.59 -5.15 8.81
N PRO A 89 -11.16 -5.80 9.84
CA PRO A 89 -11.25 -7.26 9.91
C PRO A 89 -12.04 -7.79 8.72
N THR A 90 -11.33 -8.41 7.78
CA THR A 90 -11.84 -8.77 6.46
C THR A 90 -11.49 -10.23 6.20
N SER A 91 -12.48 -11.03 5.82
CA SER A 91 -12.29 -12.42 5.42
C SER A 91 -12.03 -12.54 3.92
N MET A 92 -12.64 -11.68 3.11
CA MET A 92 -12.53 -11.76 1.65
C MET A 92 -12.69 -10.41 0.97
N ILE A 93 -11.95 -10.23 -0.11
CA ILE A 93 -12.13 -9.17 -1.11
C ILE A 93 -12.40 -9.87 -2.45
N LEU A 94 -13.44 -9.46 -3.17
CA LEU A 94 -13.78 -9.98 -4.50
C LEU A 94 -13.94 -8.84 -5.49
N LEU A 95 -13.39 -9.00 -6.69
CA LEU A 95 -13.63 -8.17 -7.85
C LEU A 95 -14.80 -8.75 -8.65
N MET A 96 -15.76 -7.90 -9.01
CA MET A 96 -16.91 -8.25 -9.83
C MET A 96 -16.83 -7.69 -11.27
N GLY A 97 -15.76 -6.93 -11.57
CA GLY A 97 -15.54 -6.25 -12.85
C GLY A 97 -15.70 -4.73 -12.76
N ASP A 98 -15.16 -4.01 -13.73
CA ASP A 98 -15.17 -2.55 -13.86
C ASP A 98 -14.68 -1.81 -12.59
N GLY A 99 -13.69 -2.40 -11.90
CA GLY A 99 -13.17 -1.85 -10.64
C GLY A 99 -14.17 -1.91 -9.47
N MET A 100 -15.31 -2.59 -9.60
CA MET A 100 -16.28 -2.81 -8.54
C MET A 100 -16.04 -4.15 -7.84
N GLY A 101 -16.34 -4.21 -6.56
CA GLY A 101 -16.10 -5.41 -5.76
C GLY A 101 -16.96 -5.52 -4.51
N ILE A 102 -16.70 -6.60 -3.78
CA ILE A 102 -17.31 -6.89 -2.48
C ILE A 102 -16.19 -7.09 -1.46
N VAL A 103 -16.35 -6.47 -0.29
CA VAL A 103 -15.58 -6.80 0.91
C VAL A 103 -16.48 -7.54 1.87
N GLU A 104 -16.04 -8.72 2.30
CA GLU A 104 -16.68 -9.48 3.37
C GLU A 104 -15.92 -9.25 4.68
N ARG A 105 -16.61 -8.63 5.63
CA ARG A 105 -16.09 -8.32 6.96
C ARG A 105 -16.70 -9.24 8.01
N PHE A 106 -15.98 -9.39 9.11
CA PHE A 106 -16.48 -10.05 10.30
C PHE A 106 -16.28 -9.13 11.51
N ASP A 107 -17.08 -9.33 12.54
CA ASP A 107 -16.98 -8.51 13.75
C ASP A 107 -15.71 -8.87 14.55
N TYR A 108 -14.93 -7.86 14.90
CA TYR A 108 -13.74 -8.05 15.74
C TYR A 108 -13.86 -7.14 16.96
N ASP A 109 -13.87 -7.76 18.13
CA ASP A 109 -13.74 -7.07 19.40
C ASP A 109 -12.38 -7.40 20.02
N SER A 110 -11.47 -6.41 20.05
CA SER A 110 -10.14 -6.54 20.64
C SER A 110 -10.17 -6.84 22.14
N PHE A 111 -11.29 -6.54 22.80
CA PHE A 111 -11.52 -6.71 24.24
C PHE A 111 -12.29 -7.99 24.61
N SER A 112 -12.82 -8.73 23.62
CA SER A 112 -13.48 -10.03 23.85
C SER A 112 -12.48 -11.16 24.08
N LEU A 113 -12.87 -12.19 24.86
CA LEU A 113 -12.08 -13.42 25.07
C LEU A 113 -12.17 -14.35 23.85
N GLU A 114 -13.34 -14.43 23.24
CA GLU A 114 -13.58 -15.13 21.96
C GLU A 114 -13.51 -14.11 20.84
N LYS A 115 -12.28 -13.61 20.58
CA LYS A 115 -12.03 -12.55 19.58
C LYS A 115 -12.48 -12.91 18.15
N TRP A 116 -12.80 -14.18 17.89
CA TRP A 116 -13.25 -14.71 16.61
C TRP A 116 -14.18 -15.91 16.84
N SER A 117 -15.45 -15.80 16.47
CA SER A 117 -16.35 -16.95 16.40
C SER A 117 -16.69 -17.24 14.94
N LYS A 118 -16.67 -18.53 14.55
CA LYS A 118 -17.01 -19.00 13.19
C LYS A 118 -18.46 -18.67 12.77
N GLY A 119 -19.28 -18.11 13.67
CA GLY A 119 -20.70 -17.84 13.47
C GLY A 119 -21.08 -16.37 13.47
N GLN A 120 -20.12 -15.45 13.33
CA GLN A 120 -20.43 -14.02 13.19
C GLN A 120 -21.11 -13.73 11.85
N GLU A 121 -22.02 -12.78 11.87
CA GLU A 121 -22.72 -12.31 10.68
C GLU A 121 -21.71 -11.65 9.74
N VAL A 122 -21.49 -12.26 8.58
CA VAL A 122 -20.57 -11.72 7.58
C VAL A 122 -21.23 -10.50 6.95
N GLN A 123 -20.66 -9.32 7.20
CA GLN A 123 -21.13 -8.09 6.59
C GLN A 123 -20.51 -7.96 5.20
N LYS A 124 -21.36 -7.82 4.17
CA LYS A 124 -20.91 -7.60 2.80
C LYS A 124 -21.10 -6.14 2.41
N GLU A 125 -20.05 -5.50 1.95
CA GLU A 125 -20.09 -4.13 1.47
C GLU A 125 -19.67 -4.06 0.01
N LEU A 126 -20.48 -3.40 -0.83
CA LEU A 126 -20.12 -3.05 -2.19
C LEU A 126 -19.09 -1.91 -2.17
N VAL A 127 -17.99 -2.12 -2.88
CA VAL A 127 -16.85 -1.21 -2.88
C VAL A 127 -16.36 -0.94 -4.29
N MET A 128 -15.68 0.18 -4.48
CA MET A 128 -14.76 0.38 -5.59
C MET A 128 -13.38 -0.08 -5.15
N LEU A 129 -12.74 -0.95 -5.94
CA LEU A 129 -11.42 -1.51 -5.67
C LEU A 129 -10.37 -0.83 -6.54
N ARG A 130 -9.29 -0.38 -5.90
CA ARG A 130 -8.10 0.12 -6.57
C ARG A 130 -6.85 -0.43 -5.90
N ALA A 131 -5.75 -0.48 -6.62
CA ALA A 131 -4.48 -0.90 -6.08
C ALA A 131 -3.31 -0.09 -6.63
N PHE A 132 -2.22 -0.12 -5.89
CA PHE A 132 -0.93 0.38 -6.33
C PHE A 132 0.20 -0.36 -5.60
N PRO A 133 1.39 -0.45 -6.22
CA PRO A 133 2.54 -1.08 -5.59
C PRO A 133 3.14 -0.15 -4.53
N THR A 134 3.38 -0.65 -3.33
CA THR A 134 4.04 0.12 -2.27
C THR A 134 5.53 -0.20 -2.19
N ARG A 135 5.92 -1.45 -2.51
CA ARG A 135 7.30 -1.86 -2.73
C ARG A 135 7.41 -2.77 -3.93
N PHE A 136 8.29 -2.42 -4.84
CA PHE A 136 8.39 -3.06 -6.13
C PHE A 136 9.79 -2.90 -6.73
N TYR A 137 10.03 -3.65 -7.80
CA TYR A 137 11.21 -3.56 -8.64
C TYR A 137 10.79 -3.34 -10.10
N VAL A 138 11.50 -2.47 -10.81
CA VAL A 138 11.34 -2.27 -12.25
C VAL A 138 12.67 -2.63 -12.92
N PRO A 139 12.67 -3.49 -13.96
CA PRO A 139 13.90 -3.86 -14.66
C PRO A 139 14.58 -2.63 -15.27
N MET A 140 15.90 -2.56 -15.09
CA MET A 140 16.75 -1.56 -15.70
C MET A 140 18.08 -2.18 -16.05
N SER A 141 18.44 -2.10 -17.33
CA SER A 141 19.71 -2.60 -17.83
C SER A 141 20.88 -1.78 -17.29
N ILE A 142 22.06 -2.40 -17.30
CA ILE A 142 23.29 -1.66 -16.99
C ILE A 142 23.51 -0.51 -17.97
N LYS A 143 23.11 -0.69 -19.24
CA LYS A 143 23.29 0.29 -20.31
C LYS A 143 22.46 1.55 -20.03
N THR A 144 21.20 1.40 -19.67
CA THR A 144 20.32 2.52 -19.33
C THR A 144 20.79 3.21 -18.05
N LYS A 145 21.16 2.42 -17.03
CA LYS A 145 21.72 2.95 -15.79
C LYS A 145 23.02 3.74 -15.97
N SER A 146 23.85 3.37 -16.96
CA SER A 146 25.16 3.98 -17.19
C SER A 146 25.16 5.13 -18.19
N LYS A 147 24.02 5.49 -18.80
CA LYS A 147 23.95 6.56 -19.82
C LYS A 147 24.35 7.93 -19.26
N ASP A 148 24.05 8.19 -18.00
CA ASP A 148 24.50 9.40 -17.32
C ASP A 148 24.95 9.06 -15.88
N PRO A 149 26.28 9.01 -15.62
CA PRO A 149 26.82 8.74 -14.29
C PRO A 149 26.57 9.87 -13.28
N LEU A 150 26.20 11.07 -13.75
CA LEU A 150 26.04 12.28 -12.94
C LEU A 150 24.57 12.64 -12.73
N ALA A 151 23.68 12.29 -13.65
CA ALA A 151 22.24 12.31 -13.37
C ALA A 151 21.89 11.14 -12.45
N GLY A 152 21.16 11.42 -11.37
CA GLY A 152 20.48 10.36 -10.64
C GLY A 152 19.63 9.52 -11.62
N PRO A 153 19.46 8.21 -11.39
CA PRO A 153 18.70 7.38 -12.30
C PRO A 153 17.31 8.00 -12.47
N PRO A 154 16.86 8.31 -13.72
CA PRO A 154 15.51 8.83 -13.93
C PRO A 154 14.51 7.86 -13.30
N ARG A 155 13.47 8.39 -12.65
CA ARG A 155 12.43 7.57 -12.02
C ARG A 155 11.71 6.82 -13.14
N LEU A 156 12.12 5.58 -13.39
CA LEU A 156 11.64 4.77 -14.52
C LEU A 156 10.14 4.52 -14.48
N TYR A 157 9.56 4.55 -13.29
CA TYR A 157 8.16 4.27 -13.07
C TYR A 157 7.62 5.07 -11.89
N ILE A 158 6.49 5.73 -12.11
CA ILE A 158 5.73 6.43 -11.08
C ILE A 158 4.46 5.60 -10.85
N PRO A 159 4.29 4.99 -9.66
CA PRO A 159 3.08 4.25 -9.34
C PRO A 159 1.84 5.13 -9.42
N ARG A 160 0.72 4.54 -9.82
CA ARG A 160 -0.57 5.23 -9.86
C ARG A 160 -1.62 4.39 -9.13
N LEU A 161 -2.64 5.06 -8.62
CA LEU A 161 -3.80 4.39 -8.05
C LEU A 161 -4.73 3.93 -9.18
N LEU A 162 -4.63 2.66 -9.54
CA LEU A 162 -5.31 2.06 -10.68
C LEU A 162 -6.46 1.15 -10.24
N THR A 163 -7.42 0.88 -11.12
CA THR A 163 -8.32 -0.27 -10.94
C THR A 163 -7.51 -1.57 -10.89
N LEU A 164 -8.09 -2.68 -10.41
CA LEU A 164 -7.33 -3.93 -10.29
C LEU A 164 -6.93 -4.49 -11.67
N GLU A 165 -7.80 -4.30 -12.65
CA GLU A 165 -7.61 -4.68 -14.04
C GLU A 165 -6.50 -3.85 -14.70
N GLU A 166 -6.55 -2.52 -14.55
CA GLU A 166 -5.48 -1.64 -15.03
C GLU A 166 -4.15 -1.92 -14.33
N PHE A 167 -4.16 -2.16 -13.02
CA PHE A 167 -2.97 -2.52 -12.27
C PHE A 167 -2.37 -3.85 -12.75
N TRP A 168 -3.22 -4.83 -13.07
CA TRP A 168 -2.82 -6.10 -13.66
C TRP A 168 -2.10 -5.90 -14.99
N GLN A 169 -2.68 -5.09 -15.87
CA GLN A 169 -2.08 -4.79 -17.18
C GLN A 169 -0.80 -3.96 -17.04
N ASP A 170 -0.74 -3.02 -16.10
CA ASP A 170 0.42 -2.18 -15.86
C ASP A 170 1.63 -3.00 -15.35
N ILE A 171 1.38 -4.02 -14.52
CA ILE A 171 2.41 -5.01 -14.13
C ILE A 171 3.00 -5.69 -15.36
N ARG A 172 2.14 -6.19 -16.24
CA ARG A 172 2.56 -6.94 -17.43
C ARG A 172 3.20 -6.04 -18.48
N ALA A 173 2.68 -4.83 -18.70
CA ALA A 173 3.21 -3.90 -19.70
C ALA A 173 4.63 -3.42 -19.36
N ASN A 174 4.94 -3.27 -18.07
CA ASN A 174 6.22 -2.71 -17.63
C ASN A 174 7.22 -3.76 -17.09
N GLY A 175 6.79 -5.03 -16.93
CA GLY A 175 7.57 -6.03 -16.17
C GLY A 175 7.80 -5.61 -14.72
N LEU A 176 6.89 -4.81 -14.17
CA LEU A 176 6.93 -4.31 -12.79
C LEU A 176 6.73 -5.50 -11.84
N VAL A 177 7.69 -5.72 -10.94
CA VAL A 177 7.64 -6.82 -9.97
C VAL A 177 7.20 -6.27 -8.60
N PRO A 178 5.93 -6.41 -8.21
CA PRO A 178 5.47 -5.97 -6.90
C PRO A 178 5.90 -6.96 -5.81
N PHE A 179 6.60 -6.50 -4.79
CA PHE A 179 6.79 -7.29 -3.55
C PHE A 179 5.66 -7.06 -2.57
N GLU A 180 5.08 -5.87 -2.61
CA GLU A 180 4.01 -5.41 -1.74
C GLU A 180 3.09 -4.46 -2.50
N ILE A 181 1.79 -4.65 -2.30
CA ILE A 181 0.75 -3.81 -2.89
C ILE A 181 -0.15 -3.30 -1.78
N ARG A 182 -0.74 -2.13 -2.01
CA ARG A 182 -1.88 -1.65 -1.24
C ARG A 182 -3.14 -1.81 -2.08
N VAL A 183 -4.11 -2.52 -1.54
CA VAL A 183 -5.48 -2.57 -2.09
C VAL A 183 -6.34 -1.61 -1.27
N CYS A 184 -6.99 -0.68 -1.94
CA CYS A 184 -7.92 0.28 -1.35
C CYS A 184 -9.35 -0.08 -1.79
N ALA A 185 -10.25 -0.21 -0.83
CA ALA A 185 -11.66 -0.45 -1.03
C ALA A 185 -12.46 0.75 -0.55
N TYR A 186 -13.16 1.43 -1.47
CA TYR A 186 -13.94 2.63 -1.17
C TYR A 186 -15.42 2.29 -1.16
N THR A 187 -16.10 2.57 -0.05
CA THR A 187 -17.56 2.57 0.03
C THR A 187 -18.07 3.99 -0.24
N ARG A 188 -19.39 4.21 -0.13
CA ARG A 188 -19.95 5.57 -0.21
C ARG A 188 -19.49 6.49 0.93
N SER A 189 -19.08 5.94 2.07
CA SER A 189 -18.83 6.72 3.30
C SER A 189 -17.51 6.40 3.98
N ALA A 190 -16.79 5.37 3.54
CA ALA A 190 -15.58 4.90 4.19
C ALA A 190 -14.56 4.38 3.16
N ARG A 191 -13.34 4.17 3.63
CA ARG A 191 -12.27 3.53 2.88
C ARG A 191 -11.57 2.51 3.76
N PHE A 192 -11.30 1.34 3.20
CA PHE A 192 -10.49 0.30 3.81
C PHE A 192 -9.20 0.13 3.01
N SER A 193 -8.08 -0.12 3.69
CA SER A 193 -6.82 -0.44 3.03
C SER A 193 -6.16 -1.68 3.55
N TYR A 194 -5.56 -2.40 2.62
CA TYR A 194 -4.92 -3.68 2.86
C TYR A 194 -3.53 -3.65 2.25
N ASP A 195 -2.50 -3.60 3.11
CA ASP A 195 -1.13 -3.81 2.68
C ASP A 195 -0.87 -5.32 2.58
N ILE A 196 -0.64 -5.81 1.36
CA ILE A 196 -0.46 -7.23 1.07
C ILE A 196 0.99 -7.48 0.69
N ASP A 197 1.66 -8.33 1.46
CA ASP A 197 2.98 -8.86 1.17
C ASP A 197 2.86 -10.05 0.22
N LEU A 198 3.20 -9.83 -1.05
CA LEU A 198 3.06 -10.82 -2.12
C LEU A 198 4.15 -11.89 -2.08
N VAL A 199 5.30 -11.59 -1.46
CA VAL A 199 6.40 -12.55 -1.33
C VAL A 199 6.09 -13.62 -0.28
N ASN A 200 5.36 -13.24 0.78
CA ASN A 200 5.03 -14.14 1.89
C ASN A 200 3.53 -14.47 2.00
N ASN A 201 2.71 -14.01 1.06
CA ASN A 201 1.26 -14.21 0.97
C ASN A 201 0.55 -13.92 2.30
N ARG A 202 0.64 -12.66 2.73
CA ARG A 202 0.05 -12.22 4.00
C ARG A 202 -0.41 -10.77 3.95
N MET A 203 -1.46 -10.48 4.70
CA MET A 203 -1.83 -9.13 5.06
C MET A 203 -0.90 -8.61 6.16
N LEU A 204 -0.47 -7.36 6.03
CA LEU A 204 0.42 -6.69 6.97
C LEU A 204 -0.35 -5.77 7.91
N LYS A 205 0.19 -5.60 9.13
CA LYS A 205 -0.32 -4.64 10.11
C LYS A 205 0.03 -3.22 9.68
N ASP A 206 -0.94 -2.31 9.78
CA ASP A 206 -0.70 -0.87 9.68
C ASP A 206 0.18 -0.42 10.86
N PHE A 207 1.24 0.34 10.55
CA PHE A 207 2.21 0.76 11.55
C PHE A 207 1.61 1.68 12.64
N ARG A 208 0.44 2.27 12.40
CA ARG A 208 -0.28 3.15 13.34
C ARG A 208 -1.17 2.38 14.33
N GLY A 209 -1.39 1.08 14.13
CA GLY A 209 -2.27 0.28 14.99
C GLY A 209 -1.91 0.39 16.47
N GLY A 210 -2.85 0.83 17.30
CA GLY A 210 -2.72 1.03 18.74
C GLY A 210 -2.14 2.37 19.19
N GLN A 211 -1.79 3.28 18.27
CA GLN A 211 -0.97 4.45 18.59
C GLN A 211 -1.70 5.80 18.55
N VAL A 212 -2.90 5.87 17.96
CA VAL A 212 -3.63 7.13 17.77
C VAL A 212 -4.97 7.10 18.51
N PRO A 213 -5.20 8.00 19.49
CA PRO A 213 -6.45 8.08 20.22
C PRO A 213 -7.65 8.39 19.30
N PRO A 214 -8.81 7.73 19.45
CA PRO A 214 -9.99 7.96 18.61
C PRO A 214 -10.44 9.43 18.54
N LYS A 215 -10.34 10.18 19.64
CA LYS A 215 -10.73 11.60 19.71
C LYS A 215 -9.92 12.53 18.78
N ASN A 216 -8.70 12.12 18.42
CA ASN A 216 -7.80 12.90 17.57
C ASN A 216 -8.00 12.58 16.09
N LYS A 217 -8.75 11.52 15.76
CA LYS A 217 -8.97 11.11 14.37
C LYS A 217 -9.72 12.19 13.60
N ALA A 218 -9.27 12.46 12.39
CA ALA A 218 -10.00 13.30 11.45
C ALA A 218 -11.21 12.54 10.90
N VAL A 219 -12.30 13.26 10.62
CA VAL A 219 -13.42 12.72 9.83
C VAL A 219 -13.10 13.01 8.37
N ARG A 220 -13.03 11.97 7.55
CA ARG A 220 -12.68 12.04 6.13
C ARG A 220 -13.77 11.38 5.30
N THR A 221 -14.08 11.96 4.15
CA THR A 221 -15.00 11.37 3.17
C THR A 221 -14.26 10.32 2.34
N ALA A 222 -15.02 9.45 1.64
CA ALA A 222 -14.42 8.48 0.72
C ALA A 222 -13.59 9.17 -0.40
N MET A 223 -14.03 10.36 -0.85
CA MET A 223 -13.29 11.14 -1.85
C MET A 223 -11.98 11.71 -1.29
N ASP A 224 -11.96 12.19 -0.04
CA ASP A 224 -10.72 12.65 0.61
C ASP A 224 -9.69 11.51 0.68
N TYR A 225 -10.15 10.31 1.03
CA TYR A 225 -9.30 9.11 1.04
C TYR A 225 -8.79 8.74 -0.36
N MET A 226 -9.64 8.86 -1.40
CA MET A 226 -9.22 8.56 -2.76
C MET A 226 -8.15 9.55 -3.25
N ASN A 227 -8.37 10.86 -3.04
CA ASN A 227 -7.39 11.90 -3.37
C ASN A 227 -6.07 11.67 -2.62
N PHE A 228 -6.15 11.35 -1.33
CA PHE A 228 -4.99 11.00 -0.52
C PHE A 228 -4.23 9.79 -1.08
N ASP A 229 -4.93 8.71 -1.44
CA ASP A 229 -4.30 7.50 -1.96
C ASP A 229 -3.68 7.73 -3.36
N MET A 230 -4.27 8.58 -4.20
CA MET A 230 -3.69 9.01 -5.48
C MET A 230 -2.35 9.72 -5.29
N ILE A 231 -2.28 10.68 -4.35
CA ILE A 231 -1.06 11.41 -4.01
C ILE A 231 -0.02 10.45 -3.41
N LEU A 232 -0.45 9.58 -2.50
CA LEU A 232 0.43 8.63 -1.83
C LEU A 232 1.07 7.63 -2.80
N ALA A 233 0.33 7.18 -3.81
CA ALA A 233 0.83 6.32 -4.87
C ALA A 233 1.85 7.05 -5.76
N SER A 234 1.47 8.25 -6.22
CA SER A 234 2.16 8.95 -7.32
C SER A 234 3.36 9.78 -6.88
N THR A 235 3.38 10.27 -5.64
CA THR A 235 4.45 11.16 -5.17
C THR A 235 5.71 10.39 -4.77
N ASP A 236 6.87 10.88 -5.20
CA ASP A 236 8.15 10.36 -4.70
C ASP A 236 8.44 10.91 -3.30
N MET A 237 8.23 10.06 -2.31
CA MET A 237 8.48 10.36 -0.91
C MET A 237 9.32 9.24 -0.33
N LYS A 238 10.35 9.61 0.44
CA LYS A 238 11.07 8.65 1.28
C LYS A 238 10.08 7.97 2.23
N GLU A 239 10.33 6.70 2.55
CA GLU A 239 9.47 5.88 3.41
C GLU A 239 9.05 6.59 4.71
N LEU A 240 9.99 7.28 5.37
CA LEU A 240 9.70 8.04 6.58
C LEU A 240 8.67 9.15 6.33
N VAL A 241 8.85 9.93 5.25
CA VAL A 241 7.95 11.03 4.87
C VAL A 241 6.57 10.48 4.50
N LYS A 242 6.49 9.35 3.78
CA LYS A 242 5.22 8.68 3.50
C LYS A 242 4.47 8.31 4.77
N LYS A 243 5.17 7.70 5.74
CA LYS A 243 4.55 7.33 7.03
C LYS A 243 4.12 8.56 7.82
N VAL A 244 4.90 9.63 7.81
CA VAL A 244 4.50 10.91 8.43
C VAL A 244 3.24 11.47 7.77
N PHE A 245 3.19 11.48 6.43
CA PHE A 245 2.02 11.92 5.66
C PHE A 245 0.76 11.10 5.99
N ILE A 246 0.88 9.77 6.01
CA ILE A 246 -0.19 8.84 6.40
C ILE A 246 -0.66 9.08 7.84
N SER A 247 0.25 9.29 8.78
CA SER A 247 -0.11 9.59 10.17
C SER A 247 -0.82 10.93 10.30
N LEU A 248 -0.32 11.97 9.63
CA LEU A 248 -0.88 13.32 9.66
C LEU A 248 -2.28 13.37 9.05
N PHE A 249 -2.52 12.61 7.97
CA PHE A 249 -3.81 12.62 7.27
C PHE A 249 -4.97 12.15 8.14
N GLU A 250 -4.68 11.24 9.07
CA GLU A 250 -5.69 10.57 9.88
C GLU A 250 -5.96 11.23 11.21
N VAL A 251 -5.31 12.37 11.47
CA VAL A 251 -5.58 13.23 12.62
C VAL A 251 -5.99 14.63 12.16
N LYS A 252 -6.72 15.35 13.02
CA LYS A 252 -7.16 16.73 12.71
C LYS A 252 -5.98 17.69 12.54
N GLU A 253 -5.01 17.55 13.45
CA GLU A 253 -3.73 18.23 13.46
C GLU A 253 -2.74 17.40 14.28
N ALA A 254 -1.45 17.62 14.09
CA ALA A 254 -0.40 17.01 14.89
C ALA A 254 0.77 17.97 15.09
N THR A 255 1.47 17.83 16.21
CA THR A 255 2.79 18.39 16.43
C THR A 255 3.87 17.37 16.03
N ALA A 256 5.13 17.82 15.96
CA ALA A 256 6.26 16.91 15.78
C ALA A 256 6.36 15.85 16.89
N PHE A 257 5.95 16.20 18.12
CA PHE A 257 5.92 15.28 19.27
C PHE A 257 4.86 14.19 19.10
N ASP A 258 3.67 14.53 18.60
CA ASP A 258 2.60 13.54 18.38
C ASP A 258 3.05 12.49 17.35
N ILE A 259 3.65 12.94 16.25
CA ILE A 259 4.18 12.06 15.19
C ILE A 259 5.37 11.23 15.69
N SER A 260 6.27 11.83 16.47
CA SER A 260 7.44 11.12 17.02
C SER A 260 7.01 9.98 17.94
N HIS A 261 6.01 10.24 18.81
CA HIS A 261 5.41 9.24 19.68
C HIS A 261 4.72 8.12 18.89
N THR A 262 3.85 8.45 17.93
CA THR A 262 3.13 7.46 17.11
C THR A 262 4.07 6.56 16.31
N MET A 263 5.19 7.10 15.81
CA MET A 263 6.10 6.37 14.93
C MET A 263 7.32 5.77 15.65
N GLY A 264 7.54 6.08 16.93
CA GLY A 264 8.73 5.65 17.67
C GLY A 264 10.03 6.23 17.11
N ILE A 265 10.00 7.49 16.66
CA ILE A 265 11.15 8.21 16.08
C ILE A 265 11.50 9.44 16.93
N THR A 266 12.56 10.15 16.58
CA THR A 266 12.91 11.42 17.26
C THR A 266 12.05 12.58 16.77
N ASP A 267 11.83 13.58 17.63
CA ASP A 267 11.12 14.83 17.28
C ASP A 267 11.74 15.53 16.07
N THR A 268 13.07 15.51 15.93
CA THR A 268 13.76 16.08 14.77
C THR A 268 13.42 15.33 13.49
N MET A 269 13.40 14.00 13.52
CA MET A 269 12.99 13.20 12.37
C MET A 269 11.53 13.43 12.00
N ALA A 270 10.65 13.53 13.00
CA ALA A 270 9.24 13.83 12.80
C ALA A 270 9.04 15.22 12.19
N ARG A 271 9.68 16.26 12.74
CA ARG A 271 9.64 17.63 12.20
C ARG A 271 10.16 17.67 10.76
N ASN A 272 11.31 17.07 10.47
CA ASN A 272 11.84 17.03 9.11
C ASN A 272 10.89 16.33 8.13
N GLY A 273 10.22 15.27 8.58
CA GLY A 273 9.20 14.59 7.78
C GLY A 273 7.98 15.48 7.53
N LEU A 274 7.48 16.18 8.55
CA LEU A 274 6.35 17.10 8.46
C LEU A 274 6.67 18.30 7.58
N ASP A 275 7.83 18.93 7.76
CA ASP A 275 8.30 20.04 6.92
C ASP A 275 8.46 19.61 5.46
N ALA A 276 8.85 18.35 5.21
CA ALA A 276 8.90 17.80 3.85
C ALA A 276 7.51 17.55 3.23
N VAL A 277 6.47 17.31 4.03
CA VAL A 277 5.08 17.26 3.56
C VAL A 277 4.58 18.67 3.23
N VAL A 278 4.87 19.65 4.10
CA VAL A 278 4.54 21.07 3.90
C VAL A 278 5.24 21.64 2.68
N SER A 279 6.52 21.31 2.45
CA SER A 279 7.27 21.79 1.29
C SER A 279 6.76 21.25 -0.05
N ARG A 280 5.87 20.24 0.00
CA ARG A 280 5.16 19.69 -1.16
C ARG A 280 3.73 20.22 -1.28
N GLU A 281 3.38 21.22 -0.45
CA GLU A 281 2.06 21.85 -0.44
C GLU A 281 0.92 20.88 -0.08
N LEU A 282 1.24 19.79 0.62
CA LEU A 282 0.27 18.77 1.03
C LEU A 282 -0.27 18.99 2.45
N ALA A 283 0.31 19.93 3.20
CA ALA A 283 -0.09 20.27 4.56
C ALA A 283 0.25 21.72 4.90
N ASP A 284 -0.51 22.29 5.82
CA ASP A 284 -0.23 23.60 6.41
C ASP A 284 0.61 23.44 7.68
N LYS A 285 1.42 24.47 7.96
CA LYS A 285 2.17 24.63 9.20
C LYS A 285 1.78 25.94 9.87
N THR A 286 1.43 25.90 11.16
CA THR A 286 1.13 27.09 11.95
C THR A 286 1.89 27.10 13.28
N GLY A 287 2.11 28.29 13.85
CA GLY A 287 2.84 28.46 15.10
C GLY A 287 4.36 28.65 14.93
N LYS A 288 5.11 28.49 16.02
CA LYS A 288 6.57 28.63 16.06
C LYS A 288 7.19 27.47 16.85
N PRO A 289 8.43 27.06 16.56
CA PRO A 289 9.12 26.03 17.33
C PRO A 289 9.10 26.36 18.84
N PRO A 290 8.84 25.37 19.72
CA PRO A 290 8.54 23.95 19.44
C PRO A 290 7.04 23.64 19.29
N ARG A 291 6.15 24.64 19.35
CA ARG A 291 4.68 24.50 19.33
C ARG A 291 4.09 24.67 17.93
N GLU A 292 4.76 24.08 16.94
CA GLU A 292 4.27 24.07 15.57
C GLU A 292 3.20 22.99 15.45
N THR A 293 2.07 23.34 14.84
CA THR A 293 1.03 22.38 14.48
C THR A 293 0.95 22.25 12.96
N TYR A 294 0.70 21.02 12.52
CA TYR A 294 0.61 20.64 11.13
C TYR A 294 -0.78 20.05 10.89
N LYS A 295 -1.38 20.36 9.74
CA LYS A 295 -2.70 19.84 9.38
C LYS A 295 -2.81 19.64 7.87
N ILE A 296 -3.66 18.70 7.47
CA ILE A 296 -4.00 18.48 6.05
C ILE A 296 -5.40 19.02 5.78
N ASP A 297 -5.47 20.02 4.90
CA ASP A 297 -6.73 20.53 4.33
C ASP A 297 -7.16 19.64 3.16
N PRO A 298 -8.36 19.04 3.17
CA PRO A 298 -8.90 18.27 2.04
C PRO A 298 -8.83 18.99 0.68
N LYS A 299 -8.95 20.32 0.65
CA LYS A 299 -8.85 21.09 -0.60
C LYS A 299 -7.47 21.03 -1.23
N LEU A 300 -6.42 21.02 -0.41
CA LEU A 300 -5.04 20.86 -0.91
C LEU A 300 -4.87 19.47 -1.55
N LEU A 301 -5.49 18.44 -0.96
CA LEU A 301 -5.46 17.10 -1.54
C LEU A 301 -6.23 17.02 -2.85
N GLU A 302 -7.37 17.68 -2.97
CA GLU A 302 -8.13 17.72 -4.23
C GLU A 302 -7.32 18.38 -5.36
N VAL A 303 -6.71 19.53 -5.08
CA VAL A 303 -5.85 20.24 -6.05
C VAL A 303 -4.64 19.38 -6.44
N ALA A 304 -3.92 18.83 -5.46
CA ALA A 304 -2.76 17.99 -5.74
C ALA A 304 -3.14 16.68 -6.45
N ALA A 305 -4.30 16.07 -6.13
CA ALA A 305 -4.77 14.85 -6.80
C ALA A 305 -5.13 15.09 -8.27
N SER A 306 -5.58 16.31 -8.62
CA SER A 306 -5.95 16.67 -9.99
C SER A 306 -4.77 16.63 -10.98
N GLU A 307 -3.53 16.71 -10.48
CA GLU A 307 -2.32 16.57 -11.29
C GLU A 307 -2.04 15.13 -11.73
N PHE A 308 -2.76 14.16 -11.16
CA PHE A 308 -2.58 12.72 -11.39
C PHE A 308 -3.78 12.05 -12.07
N LEU A 309 -4.81 12.83 -12.47
CA LEU A 309 -5.92 12.40 -13.33
C LEU A 309 -5.53 12.53 -14.80
#